data_AF-A0A8I2G3L6-F1
#
_entry.id   AF-A0A8I2G3L6-F1
#
_cell.length_a   1.000
_cell.length_b   1.000
_cell.length_c   1.000
_cell.angle_alpha   90.00
_cell.angle_beta   90.00
_cell.angle_gamma   90.00
#
_symmetry.space_group_name_H-M   'P 1'
#
loop_
_entity.id
_entity.type
_entity.pdbx_description
1 polymer ?
#
loop_
_entity_poly.entity_id
_entity_poly.type
_entity_poly.pdbx_seq_one_letter_code
_entity_poly.pdbx_strand_id
1 'polypeptide(L)'
;MRKASVFYFIISLVVSVYLVRFALGPAVFGAIAPQIPGLCFIIFPVIFLLLTHFSPAEIITAFKLAGRKSKGTKSELKNAVLFFKTARQFFITIAVIGMIILWIWYLAGGFDAGNGPPKVAAAVMILVGAFLYPLLFILFICLPFGNAVQKKLNESE
;
A
#
# COMPACT_ATOMS: atom_id res chain seq x y z
N MET A 1 -1.10 -18.42 15.24
CA MET A 1 -1.31 -17.33 14.25
C MET A 1 -0.14 -16.34 14.14
N ARG A 2 0.54 -15.89 15.22
CA ARG A 2 1.64 -14.89 15.14
C ARG A 2 2.88 -15.26 14.29
N LYS A 3 3.21 -16.55 14.14
CA LYS A 3 4.40 -16.98 13.39
C LYS A 3 4.21 -16.94 11.87
N ALA A 4 3.00 -17.23 11.40
CA ALA A 4 2.67 -17.21 9.98
C ALA A 4 2.64 -15.78 9.43
N SER A 5 2.09 -14.82 10.17
CA SER A 5 2.06 -13.40 9.76
C SER A 5 3.44 -12.78 9.65
N VAL A 6 4.38 -13.13 10.53
CA VAL A 6 5.79 -12.68 10.43
C VAL A 6 6.47 -13.32 9.22
N PHE A 7 6.25 -14.61 8.97
CA PHE A 7 6.82 -15.31 7.81
C PHE A 7 6.32 -14.72 6.49
N TYR A 8 5.03 -14.44 6.38
CA TYR A 8 4.42 -13.80 5.22
C TYR A 8 4.89 -12.35 5.02
N PHE A 9 5.04 -11.59 6.11
CA PHE A 9 5.63 -10.26 6.04
C PHE A 9 7.07 -10.28 5.52
N ILE A 10 7.89 -11.23 5.99
CA ILE A 10 9.27 -11.40 5.54
C ILE A 10 9.30 -11.80 4.06
N ILE A 11 8.45 -12.72 3.61
CA ILE A 11 8.38 -13.11 2.19
C ILE A 11 7.96 -11.93 1.32
N SER A 12 6.93 -11.19 1.73
CA SER A 12 6.47 -10.00 1.01
C SER A 12 7.58 -8.96 0.93
N LEU A 13 8.30 -8.72 2.03
CA LEU A 13 9.44 -7.80 2.08
C LEU A 13 10.57 -8.26 1.16
N VAL A 14 10.93 -9.54 1.20
CA VAL A 14 12.00 -10.13 0.36
C VAL A 14 11.64 -10.06 -1.12
N VAL A 15 10.41 -10.40 -1.50
CA VAL A 15 9.91 -10.31 -2.88
C VAL A 15 9.91 -8.85 -3.34
N SER A 16 9.50 -7.92 -2.48
CA SER A 16 9.51 -6.48 -2.79
C SER A 16 10.94 -5.97 -3.02
N VAL A 17 11.89 -6.35 -2.17
CA VAL A 17 13.32 -5.98 -2.30
C VAL A 17 13.94 -6.61 -3.55
N TYR A 18 13.63 -7.88 -3.84
CA TYR A 18 14.15 -8.58 -5.01
C TYR A 18 13.64 -7.97 -6.32
N LEU A 19 12.38 -7.54 -6.34
CA LEU A 19 11.78 -6.89 -7.49
C LEU A 19 12.22 -5.43 -7.63
N VAL A 20 12.52 -4.71 -6.53
CA VAL A 20 13.20 -3.40 -6.57
C VAL A 20 14.60 -3.52 -7.15
N ARG A 21 15.34 -4.59 -6.80
CA ARG A 21 16.65 -4.88 -7.40
C ARG A 21 16.54 -5.22 -8.89
N PHE A 22 15.47 -5.90 -9.30
CA PHE A 22 15.16 -6.17 -10.71
C PHE A 22 14.77 -4.90 -11.48
N ALA A 23 13.99 -4.01 -10.85
CA ALA A 23 13.59 -2.72 -11.41
C ALA A 23 14.74 -1.69 -11.51
N LEU A 24 15.81 -1.87 -10.73
CA LEU A 24 16.98 -0.99 -10.72
C LEU A 24 18.17 -1.53 -11.56
N GLY A 25 17.99 -2.64 -12.29
CA GLY A 25 18.96 -3.17 -13.25
C GLY A 25 18.90 -2.49 -14.63
N PRO A 26 20.02 -2.37 -15.35
CA PRO A 26 20.55 -1.08 -15.79
C PRO A 26 20.13 -0.72 -17.22
N ALA A 27 19.72 0.54 -17.44
CA ALA A 27 19.53 1.18 -18.75
C ALA A 27 18.19 1.00 -19.53
N VAL A 28 17.16 0.34 -18.99
CA VAL A 28 15.99 -0.10 -19.79
C VAL A 28 14.68 0.57 -19.32
N PHE A 29 13.87 1.08 -20.24
CA PHE A 29 12.60 1.84 -20.06
C PHE A 29 12.73 3.36 -19.91
N GLY A 30 13.41 3.99 -20.87
CA GLY A 30 13.28 5.43 -21.12
C GLY A 30 11.82 5.83 -21.38
N ALA A 31 11.40 6.92 -20.73
CA ALA A 31 10.20 7.70 -20.98
C ALA A 31 8.83 7.00 -20.74
N ILE A 32 8.25 7.26 -19.56
CA ILE A 32 6.80 7.32 -19.29
C ILE A 32 6.06 5.97 -19.07
N ALA A 33 6.49 4.84 -19.64
CA ALA A 33 5.87 3.53 -19.40
C ALA A 33 6.13 2.80 -18.04
N PRO A 34 7.17 3.09 -17.22
CA PRO A 34 7.53 2.25 -16.06
C PRO A 34 6.78 2.55 -14.75
N GLN A 35 5.74 3.40 -14.75
CA GLN A 35 5.08 3.81 -13.50
C GLN A 35 4.04 2.80 -12.98
N ILE A 36 3.48 1.95 -13.85
CA ILE A 36 2.46 0.94 -13.49
C ILE A 36 3.08 -0.22 -12.66
N PRO A 37 4.24 -0.79 -13.02
CA PRO A 37 4.92 -1.75 -12.14
C PRO A 37 5.27 -1.15 -10.77
N GLY A 38 5.69 0.13 -10.73
CA GLY A 38 5.95 0.90 -9.51
C GLY A 38 4.76 0.95 -8.55
N LEU A 39 3.56 1.18 -9.08
CA LEU A 39 2.29 1.15 -8.34
C LEU A 39 2.03 -0.24 -7.74
N CYS A 40 2.22 -1.30 -8.52
CA CYS A 40 2.06 -2.66 -8.03
C CYS A 40 2.98 -2.95 -6.83
N PHE A 41 4.22 -2.45 -6.82
CA PHE A 41 5.15 -2.65 -5.69
C PHE A 41 4.68 -2.05 -4.37
N ILE A 42 3.92 -0.97 -4.42
CA ILE A 42 3.45 -0.29 -3.21
C ILE A 42 2.14 -0.89 -2.73
N ILE A 43 1.27 -1.30 -3.67
CA ILE A 43 -0.06 -1.81 -3.35
C ILE A 43 -0.01 -3.28 -2.95
N PHE A 44 0.83 -4.10 -3.60
CA PHE A 44 0.88 -5.55 -3.33
C PHE A 44 1.17 -5.91 -1.87
N PRO A 45 2.16 -5.30 -1.20
CA PRO A 45 2.40 -5.58 0.22
C PRO A 45 1.20 -5.25 1.10
N VAL A 46 0.46 -4.18 0.78
CA VAL A 46 -0.78 -3.81 1.48
C VAL A 46 -1.87 -4.85 1.24
N ILE A 47 -2.10 -5.25 -0.02
CA ILE A 47 -3.08 -6.29 -0.36
C ILE A 47 -2.72 -7.59 0.36
N PHE A 48 -1.45 -7.97 0.37
CA PHE A 48 -1.00 -9.19 1.01
C PHE A 48 -1.22 -9.14 2.53
N LEU A 49 -0.86 -8.03 3.17
CA LEU A 49 -1.15 -7.81 4.59
C LEU A 49 -2.65 -7.83 4.89
N LEU A 50 -3.49 -7.25 4.02
CA LEU A 50 -4.94 -7.33 4.14
C LEU A 50 -5.45 -8.76 4.04
N LEU A 51 -4.93 -9.56 3.09
CA LEU A 51 -5.30 -10.97 2.93
C LEU A 51 -4.93 -11.83 4.14
N THR A 52 -3.98 -11.41 4.98
CA THR A 52 -3.68 -12.10 6.25
C THR A 52 -4.71 -11.83 7.36
N HIS A 53 -5.48 -10.75 7.25
CA HIS A 53 -6.47 -10.33 8.26
C HIS A 53 -7.92 -10.53 7.78
N PHE A 54 -8.15 -10.47 6.46
CA PHE A 54 -9.46 -10.54 5.85
C PHE A 54 -9.43 -11.52 4.66
N SER A 55 -10.44 -12.38 4.59
CA SER A 55 -10.64 -13.25 3.44
C SER A 55 -11.04 -12.45 2.19
N PRO A 56 -10.77 -12.95 0.97
CA PRO A 56 -11.21 -12.28 -0.26
C PRO A 56 -12.72 -11.99 -0.30
N ALA A 57 -13.53 -12.87 0.29
CA ALA A 57 -14.98 -12.70 0.39
C ALA A 57 -15.34 -11.49 1.27
N GLU A 58 -14.68 -11.30 2.41
CA GLU A 58 -14.89 -10.15 3.29
C GLU A 58 -14.49 -8.83 2.63
N ILE A 59 -13.40 -8.84 1.86
CA ILE A 59 -12.96 -7.67 1.10
C ILE A 59 -14.03 -7.27 0.08
N ILE A 60 -14.51 -8.22 -0.73
CA ILE A 60 -15.57 -7.98 -1.72
C ILE A 60 -16.84 -7.47 -1.03
N THR A 61 -17.22 -8.08 0.09
CA THR A 61 -18.40 -7.68 0.88
C THR A 61 -18.24 -6.27 1.43
N ALA A 62 -17.05 -5.88 1.93
CA ALA A 62 -16.79 -4.53 2.42
C ALA A 62 -16.96 -3.48 1.31
N PHE A 63 -16.45 -3.74 0.11
CA PHE A 63 -16.66 -2.86 -1.05
C PHE A 63 -18.12 -2.81 -1.51
N LYS A 64 -18.82 -3.95 -1.52
CA LYS A 64 -20.26 -4.01 -1.84
C LYS A 64 -21.08 -3.18 -0.86
N LEU A 65 -20.81 -3.30 0.44
CA LEU A 65 -21.51 -2.59 1.51
C LEU A 65 -21.25 -1.09 1.51
N ALA A 66 -20.05 -0.67 1.10
CA ALA A 66 -19.74 0.75 0.92
C ALA A 66 -20.51 1.38 -0.26
N GLY A 67 -20.90 0.59 -1.26
CA GLY A 67 -21.70 1.05 -2.40
C GLY A 67 -23.12 1.48 -2.03
N ARG A 68 -23.72 2.43 -2.77
CA ARG A 68 -25.00 3.08 -2.40
C ARG A 68 -26.20 2.13 -2.22
N LYS A 69 -26.25 0.97 -2.89
CA LYS A 69 -27.45 0.11 -2.94
C LYS A 69 -27.46 -1.05 -1.94
N SER A 70 -26.36 -1.32 -1.25
CA SER A 70 -26.27 -2.50 -0.37
C SER A 70 -26.69 -2.15 1.06
N LYS A 71 -27.64 -2.93 1.59
CA LYS A 71 -27.95 -3.02 3.01
C LYS A 71 -27.30 -4.30 3.54
N GLY A 72 -26.55 -4.19 4.63
CA GLY A 72 -25.92 -5.31 5.31
C GLY A 72 -26.39 -5.38 6.75
N THR A 73 -26.12 -6.50 7.39
CA THR A 73 -26.32 -6.66 8.83
C THR A 73 -25.36 -5.76 9.61
N LYS A 74 -25.70 -5.44 10.87
CA LYS A 74 -24.85 -4.63 11.76
C LYS A 74 -23.44 -5.23 11.91
N SER A 75 -23.33 -6.56 11.93
CA SER A 75 -22.05 -7.27 12.01
C SER A 75 -21.19 -7.04 10.77
N GLU A 76 -21.78 -7.17 9.58
CA GLU A 76 -21.07 -6.98 8.30
C GLU A 76 -20.62 -5.52 8.11
N LEU A 77 -21.45 -4.55 8.51
CA LEU A 77 -21.09 -3.13 8.47
C LEU A 77 -19.91 -2.84 9.42
N LYS A 78 -19.91 -3.39 10.64
CA LYS A 78 -18.78 -3.27 11.56
C LYS A 78 -17.50 -3.87 10.99
N ASN A 79 -17.59 -5.06 10.37
CA ASN A 79 -16.43 -5.70 9.75
C ASN A 79 -15.89 -4.88 8.57
N ALA A 80 -16.77 -4.33 7.74
CA ALA A 80 -16.40 -3.46 6.63
C ALA A 80 -15.71 -2.15 7.10
N VAL A 81 -16.20 -1.52 8.17
CA VAL A 81 -15.51 -0.38 8.80
C VAL A 81 -14.10 -0.78 9.27
N LEU A 82 -13.99 -1.93 9.95
CA LEU A 82 -12.71 -2.44 10.43
C LEU A 82 -11.73 -2.70 9.28
N PHE A 83 -12.21 -3.25 8.17
CA PHE A 83 -11.43 -3.45 6.95
C PHE A 83 -10.86 -2.13 6.42
N PHE A 84 -11.69 -1.11 6.17
CA PHE A 84 -11.21 0.17 5.62
C PHE A 84 -10.25 0.90 6.58
N LYS A 85 -10.51 0.82 7.90
CA LYS A 85 -9.61 1.36 8.93
C LYS A 85 -8.26 0.65 8.93
N THR A 86 -8.25 -0.67 8.81
CA THR A 86 -7.03 -1.49 8.77
C THR A 86 -6.24 -1.26 7.48
N ALA A 87 -6.92 -1.21 6.32
CA ALA A 87 -6.31 -0.87 5.04
C ALA A 87 -5.61 0.48 5.09
N ARG A 88 -6.29 1.51 5.63
CA ARG A 88 -5.70 2.84 5.84
C ARG A 88 -4.44 2.75 6.71
N GLN A 89 -4.49 2.02 7.81
CA GLN A 89 -3.33 1.87 8.70
C GLN A 89 -2.16 1.19 7.99
N PHE A 90 -2.39 0.15 7.19
CA PHE A 90 -1.33 -0.52 6.44
C PHE A 90 -0.71 0.36 5.35
N PHE A 91 -1.52 1.14 4.62
CA PHE A 91 -0.99 2.13 3.67
C PHE A 91 -0.09 3.16 4.36
N ILE A 92 -0.50 3.69 5.52
CA ILE A 92 0.33 4.63 6.31
C ILE A 92 1.62 3.95 6.76
N THR A 93 1.54 2.74 7.33
CA THR A 93 2.71 2.00 7.80
C THR A 93 3.71 1.75 6.67
N ILE A 94 3.24 1.33 5.49
CA ILE A 94 4.11 1.10 4.34
C ILE A 94 4.73 2.39 3.82
N ALA A 95 3.99 3.50 3.80
CA ALA A 95 4.55 4.81 3.45
C ALA A 95 5.66 5.23 4.43
N VAL A 96 5.45 5.04 5.73
CA VAL A 96 6.45 5.35 6.78
C VAL A 96 7.68 4.44 6.67
N ILE A 97 7.49 3.13 6.47
CA ILE A 97 8.61 2.19 6.28
C ILE A 97 9.41 2.55 5.02
N GLY A 98 8.73 2.85 3.91
CA GLY A 98 9.37 3.27 2.67
C GLY A 98 10.21 4.54 2.86
N MET A 99 9.70 5.50 3.63
CA MET A 99 10.42 6.71 3.99
C MET A 99 11.69 6.40 4.80
N ILE A 100 11.60 5.55 5.83
CA ILE A 100 12.74 5.18 6.67
C ILE A 100 13.82 4.47 5.83
N ILE A 101 13.43 3.51 4.99
CA ILE A 101 14.37 2.78 4.11
C ILE A 101 15.12 3.75 3.20
N LEU A 102 14.41 4.73 2.63
CA LEU A 102 15.00 5.67 1.68
C LEU A 102 15.89 6.70 2.37
N TRP A 103 15.55 7.12 3.60
CA TRP A 103 16.43 7.91 4.46
C TRP A 103 17.72 7.16 4.81
N ILE A 104 17.62 5.87 5.15
CA ILE A 104 18.81 5.04 5.41
C ILE A 104 19.67 4.96 4.14
N TRP A 105 19.07 4.73 2.97
CA TRP A 105 19.78 4.71 1.69
C TRP A 105 20.47 6.03 1.38
N TYR A 106 19.80 7.16 1.64
CA TYR A 106 20.36 8.51 1.50
C TYR A 106 21.61 8.69 2.38
N LEU A 107 21.51 8.34 3.67
CA LEU A 107 22.60 8.47 4.64
C LEU A 107 23.76 7.48 4.39
N ALA A 108 23.48 6.31 3.82
CA ALA A 108 24.46 5.27 3.54
C ALA A 108 25.32 5.51 2.28
N GLY A 109 25.41 6.76 1.79
CA GLY A 109 26.24 7.10 0.64
C GLY A 109 25.52 6.97 -0.70
N GLY A 110 24.18 7.08 -0.74
CA GLY A 110 23.43 7.15 -2.01
C GLY A 110 23.91 8.27 -2.96
N PHE A 111 24.65 9.25 -2.42
CA PHE A 111 25.26 10.40 -3.11
C PHE A 111 26.76 10.26 -3.40
N ASP A 112 27.39 9.11 -3.13
CA ASP A 112 28.82 8.95 -3.42
C ASP A 112 29.12 9.32 -4.88
N ALA A 113 30.19 10.09 -5.06
CA ALA A 113 30.52 10.93 -6.22
C ALA A 113 30.58 10.22 -7.60
N GLY A 114 30.39 8.89 -7.67
CA GLY A 114 30.22 8.12 -8.90
C GLY A 114 28.76 8.02 -9.40
N ASN A 115 27.78 8.47 -8.62
CA ASN A 115 26.37 8.45 -8.98
C ASN A 115 25.93 9.85 -9.44
N GLY A 116 26.04 10.12 -10.75
CA GLY A 116 25.65 11.42 -11.31
C GLY A 116 24.19 11.83 -11.03
N PRO A 117 23.81 13.08 -11.39
CA PRO A 117 22.47 13.66 -11.17
C PRO A 117 21.26 12.76 -11.51
N PRO A 118 21.31 11.90 -12.55
CA PRO A 118 20.18 11.03 -12.90
C PRO A 118 19.78 10.01 -11.81
N LYS A 119 20.74 9.49 -11.04
CA LYS A 119 20.46 8.48 -10.01
C LYS A 119 19.79 9.10 -8.78
N VAL A 120 20.19 10.31 -8.42
CA VAL A 120 19.56 11.10 -7.35
C VAL A 120 18.13 11.44 -7.74
N ALA A 121 17.90 11.92 -8.96
CA ALA A 121 16.56 12.25 -9.45
C ALA A 121 15.63 11.02 -9.44
N ALA A 122 16.14 9.85 -9.85
CA ALA A 122 15.37 8.61 -9.79
C ALA A 122 15.00 8.21 -8.35
N ALA A 123 15.93 8.30 -7.40
CA ALA A 123 15.66 8.00 -5.99
C ALA A 123 14.60 8.94 -5.38
N VAL A 124 14.66 10.24 -5.72
CA VAL A 124 13.66 11.23 -5.29
C VAL A 124 12.29 10.93 -5.91
N MET A 125 12.22 10.57 -7.19
CA MET A 125 10.95 10.18 -7.83
C MET A 125 10.34 8.93 -7.18
N ILE A 126 11.17 7.95 -6.81
CA ILE A 126 10.72 6.76 -6.08
C ILE A 126 10.18 7.16 -4.69
N LEU A 127 10.83 8.09 -3.99
CA LEU A 127 10.36 8.60 -2.70
C LEU A 127 8.99 9.26 -2.81
N VAL A 128 8.83 10.16 -3.80
CA VAL A 128 7.55 10.84 -4.04
C VAL A 128 6.48 9.81 -4.36
N GLY A 129 6.76 8.82 -5.21
CA GLY A 129 5.83 7.73 -5.52
C GLY A 129 5.44 6.90 -4.29
N ALA A 130 6.41 6.50 -3.46
CA ALA A 130 6.21 5.70 -2.25
C ALA A 130 5.28 6.37 -1.23
N PHE A 131 5.20 7.70 -1.23
CA PHE A 131 4.30 8.46 -0.36
C PHE A 131 2.98 8.81 -1.07
N LEU A 132 3.06 9.27 -2.31
CA LEU A 132 1.91 9.76 -3.06
C LEU A 132 0.90 8.64 -3.32
N TYR A 133 1.36 7.45 -3.71
CA TYR A 133 0.44 6.37 -4.04
C TYR A 133 -0.38 5.87 -2.84
N PRO A 134 0.20 5.51 -1.68
CA PRO A 134 -0.58 5.16 -0.50
C PRO A 134 -1.54 6.28 -0.09
N LEU A 135 -1.11 7.54 -0.19
CA LEU A 135 -1.95 8.68 0.11
C LEU A 135 -3.16 8.76 -0.84
N LEU A 136 -2.98 8.57 -2.14
CA LEU A 136 -4.08 8.51 -3.11
C LEU A 136 -5.04 7.37 -2.77
N PHE A 137 -4.55 6.18 -2.43
CA PHE A 137 -5.41 5.06 -2.02
C PHE A 137 -6.21 5.38 -0.75
N ILE A 138 -5.60 6.04 0.22
CA ILE A 138 -6.28 6.47 1.44
C ILE A 138 -7.38 7.50 1.11
N LEU A 139 -7.05 8.53 0.33
CA LEU A 139 -7.95 9.64 0.00
C LEU A 139 -9.11 9.23 -0.91
N PHE A 140 -8.84 8.41 -1.93
CA PHE A 140 -9.83 8.06 -2.94
C PHE A 140 -10.56 6.74 -2.67
N ILE A 141 -10.02 5.86 -1.80
CA ILE A 141 -10.63 4.57 -1.50
C ILE A 141 -10.93 4.45 -0.01
N CYS A 142 -9.94 4.41 0.87
CA CYS A 142 -10.18 4.04 2.27
C CYS A 142 -11.11 5.04 3.00
N LEU A 143 -10.91 6.35 2.81
CA LEU A 143 -11.72 7.38 3.45
C LEU A 143 -13.16 7.43 2.92
N PRO A 144 -13.42 7.60 1.61
CA PRO A 144 -14.80 7.73 1.11
C PRO A 144 -15.61 6.46 1.34
N PHE A 145 -15.04 5.28 1.07
CA PHE A 145 -15.75 4.01 1.28
C PHE A 145 -15.91 3.71 2.77
N GLY A 146 -14.87 3.93 3.59
CA GLY A 146 -14.96 3.76 5.04
C GLY A 146 -16.00 4.67 5.69
N ASN A 147 -16.03 5.96 5.31
CA ASN A 147 -17.03 6.92 5.80
C ASN A 147 -18.44 6.55 5.35
N ALA A 148 -18.61 6.06 4.12
CA ALA A 148 -19.91 5.62 3.62
C ALA A 148 -20.46 4.43 4.43
N VAL A 149 -19.63 3.43 4.75
CA VAL A 149 -20.02 2.30 5.60
C VAL A 149 -20.29 2.77 7.03
N GLN A 150 -19.44 3.63 7.59
CA GLN A 150 -19.63 4.16 8.94
C GLN A 150 -20.95 4.92 9.08
N LYS A 151 -21.31 5.73 8.07
CA LYS A 151 -22.60 6.43 8.04
C LYS A 151 -23.77 5.45 8.10
N LYS A 152 -23.74 4.39 7.28
CA LYS A 152 -24.78 3.34 7.28
C LYS A 152 -24.84 2.58 8.60
N LEU A 153 -23.70 2.33 9.23
CA LEU A 153 -23.64 1.68 10.53
C LEU A 153 -24.38 2.52 11.57
N ASN A 154 -24.13 3.83 11.60
CA ASN A 154 -24.77 4.76 12.52
C ASN A 154 -26.29 4.91 12.26
N GLU A 155 -26.73 4.84 10.99
CA GLU A 155 -28.15 4.85 10.63
C GLU A 155 -28.89 3.55 10.99
N SER A 156 -28.14 2.49 11.33
CA SER A 156 -28.68 1.17 11.71
C SER A 156 -28.70 0.97 13.23
N GLU A 157 -28.30 1.97 14.03
CA GLU A 157 -28.41 1.98 15.49
C GLU A 157 -29.65 2.76 15.93
#